data_AF-A0A5B0GJ83-F1
#
_entry.id   AF-A0A5B0GJ83-F1
#
_cell.length_a   1.000
_cell.length_b   1.000
_cell.length_c   1.000
_cell.angle_alpha   90.00
_cell.angle_beta   90.00
_cell.angle_gamma   90.00
#
_symmetry.space_group_name_H-M   'P 1'
#
loop_
_entity.id
_entity.type
_entity.pdbx_description
1 polymer ?
#
loop_
_entity_poly.entity_id
_entity_poly.type
_entity_poly.pdbx_seq_one_letter_code
_entity_poly.pdbx_strand_id
1 'polypeptide(L)'
;MSENLRVFVVIDEAMHGLHCVSVHRKHPTVSGGHAVHAATVLGLQTDPDVVYIAQTYDRSNDIHNFAGVYGNYDEARSASGAKGSPRPTKIEA
;
A
#
# COMPACT_ATOMS: atom_id res chain seq x y z
N MET A 1 -11.62 -10.98 17.76
CA MET A 1 -11.91 -10.24 16.52
C MET A 1 -10.73 -9.30 16.32
N SER A 2 -9.89 -9.54 15.31
CA SER A 2 -8.80 -8.61 15.00
C SER A 2 -9.43 -7.35 14.42
N GLU A 3 -9.29 -6.22 15.11
CA GLU A 3 -9.69 -4.93 14.54
C GLU A 3 -8.92 -4.74 13.23
N ASN A 4 -9.63 -4.53 12.13
CA ASN A 4 -8.98 -4.22 10.87
C ASN A 4 -8.26 -2.87 11.02
N LEU A 5 -6.94 -2.90 11.10
CA LEU A 5 -6.10 -1.71 11.24
C LEU A 5 -6.38 -0.78 10.04
N ARG A 6 -6.63 0.50 10.31
CA ARG A 6 -6.71 1.53 9.26
C ARG A 6 -5.42 2.31 9.23
N VAL A 7 -4.92 2.56 8.02
CA VAL A 7 -3.71 3.33 7.76
C VAL A 7 -3.96 4.35 6.66
N PHE A 8 -3.08 5.34 6.57
CA PHE A 8 -3.08 6.37 5.54
C PHE A 8 -1.87 6.17 4.65
N VAL A 9 -2.10 5.87 3.39
CA VAL A 9 -1.08 5.65 2.37
C VAL A 9 -0.85 6.97 1.65
N VAL A 10 0.38 7.46 1.65
CA VAL A 10 0.78 8.60 0.81
C VAL A 10 1.16 8.05 -0.56
N ILE A 11 0.47 8.51 -1.58
CA ILE A 11 0.65 8.11 -2.97
C ILE A 11 1.19 9.30 -3.75
N ASP A 12 2.21 9.05 -4.55
CA ASP A 12 2.69 9.95 -5.59
C ASP A 12 2.22 9.40 -6.95
N GLU A 13 1.73 10.29 -7.81
CA GLU A 13 1.33 9.96 -9.18
C GLU A 13 2.49 10.31 -10.11
N ALA A 14 3.39 9.35 -10.30
CA ALA A 14 4.58 9.51 -11.13
C ALA A 14 4.47 8.63 -12.38
N MET A 15 4.67 9.22 -13.57
CA MET A 15 4.73 8.51 -14.85
C MET A 15 3.56 7.53 -15.09
N HIS A 16 2.32 7.95 -14.80
CA HIS A 16 1.09 7.17 -14.91
C HIS A 16 0.91 6.02 -13.91
N GLY A 17 1.82 5.85 -12.93
CA GLY A 17 1.70 4.85 -11.87
C GLY A 17 1.33 5.45 -10.50
N LEU A 18 0.52 4.73 -9.72
CA LEU A 18 0.26 5.06 -8.31
C LEU A 18 1.36 4.45 -7.44
N HIS A 19 2.31 5.28 -7.03
CA HIS A 19 3.44 4.85 -6.20
C HIS A 19 3.20 5.17 -4.73
N CYS A 20 3.23 4.15 -3.88
CA CYS A 20 3.27 4.36 -2.44
C CYS A 20 4.62 4.97 -2.04
N VAL A 21 4.57 6.10 -1.34
CA VAL A 21 5.73 6.82 -0.80
C VAL A 21 5.94 6.46 0.66
N SER A 22 4.87 6.52 1.46
CA SER A 22 4.91 6.24 2.90
C SER A 22 3.54 5.80 3.41
N VAL A 23 3.51 5.17 4.59
CA VAL A 23 2.29 4.75 5.26
C VAL A 23 2.30 5.28 6.69
N HIS A 24 1.16 5.80 7.13
CA HIS A 24 1.01 6.45 8.44
C HIS A 24 -0.17 5.87 9.20
N ARG A 25 -0.06 5.79 10.52
CA ARG A 25 -1.16 5.33 11.39
C ARG A 25 -2.21 6.41 11.58
N LYS A 26 -1.76 7.66 11.56
CA LYS A 26 -2.59 8.86 11.63
C LYS A 26 -2.57 9.57 10.29
N HIS A 27 -3.55 10.41 10.04
CA HIS A 27 -3.62 11.16 8.79
C HIS A 27 -2.41 12.12 8.70
N PRO A 28 -1.45 11.90 7.77
CA PRO A 28 -0.29 12.76 7.66
C PRO A 28 -0.68 14.11 7.04
N THR A 29 0.11 15.14 7.33
CA THR A 29 0.06 16.39 6.56
C THR A 29 1.10 16.28 5.45
N VAL A 30 0.66 16.26 4.19
CA VAL A 30 1.55 16.17 3.03
C VAL A 30 1.59 17.48 2.27
N SER A 31 2.78 17.87 1.79
CA SER A 31 2.97 19.01 0.89
C SER A 31 2.84 18.58 -0.58
N GLY A 32 2.54 19.57 -1.44
CA GLY A 32 2.04 19.43 -2.82
C GLY A 32 2.66 18.31 -3.68
N GLY A 33 1.80 17.69 -4.49
CA GLY A 33 2.10 16.57 -5.39
C GLY A 33 1.58 15.22 -4.89
N HIS A 34 1.43 15.07 -3.57
CA HIS A 34 1.02 13.79 -2.97
C HIS A 34 -0.46 13.72 -2.64
N ALA A 35 -1.06 12.56 -2.84
CA ALA A 35 -2.40 12.21 -2.38
C ALA A 35 -2.32 11.33 -1.14
N VAL A 36 -3.24 11.53 -0.18
CA VAL A 36 -3.38 10.64 0.99
C VAL A 36 -4.61 9.77 0.79
N HIS A 37 -4.42 8.45 0.84
CA HIS A 37 -5.48 7.46 0.70
C HIS A 37 -5.66 6.68 2.00
N ALA A 38 -6.84 6.74 2.61
CA ALA A 38 -7.17 5.92 3.76
C ALA A 38 -7.46 4.48 3.31
N ALA A 39 -6.68 3.52 3.80
CA ALA A 39 -6.82 2.11 3.48
C ALA A 39 -7.04 1.27 4.73
N THR A 40 -7.92 0.27 4.61
CA THR A 40 -8.06 -0.75 5.64
C THR A 40 -7.06 -1.86 5.33
N VAL A 41 -6.25 -2.24 6.31
CA VAL A 41 -5.32 -3.34 6.19
C VAL A 41 -6.09 -4.65 6.17
N LEU A 42 -5.89 -5.43 5.12
CA LEU A 42 -6.56 -6.70 4.90
C LEU A 42 -5.73 -7.84 5.48
N GLY A 43 -6.41 -8.87 5.97
CA GLY A 43 -5.76 -10.09 6.43
C GLY A 43 -5.27 -10.06 7.85
N LEU A 44 -4.55 -11.13 8.23
CA LEU A 44 -3.91 -11.21 9.54
C LEU A 44 -2.68 -10.29 9.57
N GLN A 45 -2.66 -9.39 10.55
CA GLN A 45 -1.51 -8.56 10.86
C GLN A 45 -0.52 -9.35 11.71
N THR A 46 0.63 -9.72 11.16
CA THR A 46 1.68 -10.42 11.91
C THR A 46 2.59 -9.47 12.69
N ASP A 47 2.81 -8.26 12.16
CA ASP A 47 3.56 -7.17 12.78
C ASP A 47 2.75 -5.87 12.67
N PRO A 48 2.33 -5.23 13.78
CA PRO A 48 1.48 -4.04 13.74
C PRO A 48 2.15 -2.80 13.14
N ASP A 49 3.47 -2.77 12.98
CA ASP A 49 4.22 -1.63 12.44
C ASP A 49 4.61 -1.84 10.97
N VAL A 50 4.33 -3.01 10.39
CA VAL A 50 4.67 -3.35 9.00
C VAL A 50 3.44 -3.75 8.22
N VAL A 51 3.21 -3.11 7.08
CA VAL A 51 2.19 -3.52 6.11
C VAL A 51 2.82 -3.86 4.78
N TYR A 52 2.10 -4.61 3.95
CA TYR A 52 2.50 -4.97 2.60
C TYR A 52 1.58 -4.29 1.60
N ILE A 53 2.17 -3.48 0.73
CA ILE A 53 1.46 -2.80 -0.34
C ILE A 53 1.46 -3.70 -1.56
N ALA A 54 0.29 -4.17 -1.96
CA ALA A 54 0.14 -4.91 -3.21
C ALA A 54 0.08 -3.92 -4.37
N GLN A 55 0.94 -4.13 -5.36
CA GLN A 55 0.95 -3.36 -6.60
C GLN A 55 0.78 -4.32 -7.76
N THR A 56 -0.17 -4.02 -8.64
CA THR A 56 -0.28 -4.71 -9.93
C THR A 56 0.49 -3.91 -10.98
N TYR A 57 0.95 -4.60 -12.01
CA TYR A 57 1.76 -4.00 -13.06
C TYR A 57 1.19 -4.40 -14.43
N ASP A 58 0.66 -3.41 -15.15
CA ASP A 58 0.22 -3.58 -16.54
C ASP A 58 1.36 -3.23 -17.49
N ARG A 59 2.03 -4.28 -17.99
CA ARG A 59 3.13 -4.15 -18.96
C ARG A 59 2.73 -3.49 -20.27
N SER A 60 1.45 -3.49 -20.63
CA SER A 60 1.00 -2.91 -21.90
C SER A 60 1.19 -1.39 -21.91
N ASN A 61 1.09 -0.78 -20.73
CA ASN A 61 1.15 0.66 -20.54
C ASN A 61 2.29 1.11 -19.61
N ASP A 62 3.09 0.17 -19.08
CA ASP A 62 4.11 0.42 -18.04
C ASP A 62 3.54 1.07 -16.76
N ILE A 63 2.29 0.74 -16.43
CA ILE A 63 1.54 1.37 -15.33
C ILE A 63 1.58 0.49 -14.08
N HIS A 64 1.95 1.10 -12.96
CA HIS A 64 1.78 0.55 -11.61
C HIS A 64 0.43 0.95 -11.01
N ASN A 65 -0.35 -0.04 -10.56
CA ASN A 65 -1.63 0.20 -9.90
C ASN A 65 -1.59 -0.31 -8.46
N PHE A 66 -1.96 0.55 -7.52
CA PHE A 66 -2.17 0.18 -6.13
C PHE A 66 -3.38 -0.76 -6.01
N ALA A 67 -3.16 -1.97 -5.51
CA ALA A 67 -4.21 -2.99 -5.37
C ALA A 67 -4.78 -3.07 -3.95
N GLY A 68 -3.99 -2.70 -2.93
CA GLY A 68 -4.44 -2.69 -1.53
C GLY A 68 -3.30 -2.76 -0.52
N VAL A 69 -3.67 -2.71 0.77
CA VAL A 69 -2.76 -2.87 1.92
C VAL A 69 -3.09 -4.15 2.67
N TYR A 70 -2.07 -4.92 3.00
CA TYR A 70 -2.21 -6.24 3.63
C TYR A 70 -1.31 -6.38 4.84
N GLY A 71 -1.76 -7.15 5.84
CA GLY A 71 -1.01 -7.39 7.08
C GLY A 71 0.03 -8.49 6.97
N ASN A 72 0.02 -9.24 5.87
CA ASN A 72 0.96 -10.32 5.58
C ASN A 72 1.39 -10.34 4.11
N TYR A 73 2.53 -10.95 3.87
CA TYR A 73 3.17 -10.99 2.56
C TYR A 73 2.42 -11.86 1.55
N ASP A 74 1.87 -13.01 1.97
CA ASP A 74 1.30 -13.99 1.04
C ASP A 74 0.01 -13.49 0.39
N GLU A 75 -0.87 -12.84 1.15
CA GLU A 75 -2.07 -12.22 0.59
C GLU A 75 -1.73 -11.03 -0.31
N ALA A 76 -0.76 -10.20 0.10
CA ALA A 76 -0.27 -9.09 -0.73
C ALA A 76 0.35 -9.59 -2.05
N ARG A 77 1.09 -10.70 -1.99
CA ARG A 77 1.69 -11.36 -3.15
C ARG A 77 0.63 -11.89 -4.09
N SER A 78 -0.38 -12.57 -3.55
CA SER A 78 -1.51 -13.08 -4.33
C SER A 78 -2.24 -11.94 -5.04
N ALA A 79 -2.53 -10.85 -4.32
CA ALA A 79 -3.20 -9.67 -4.87
C ALA A 79 -2.37 -8.89 -5.91
N SER A 80 -1.04 -8.88 -5.78
CA SER A 80 -0.14 -8.25 -6.75
C SER A 80 -0.09 -8.99 -8.09
N GLY A 81 -0.49 -10.26 -8.12
CA GLY A 81 -0.45 -11.11 -9.31
C GLY A 81 0.98 -11.46 -9.78
N ALA A 82 1.08 -12.19 -10.89
CA ALA A 82 2.34 -12.81 -11.34
C ALA A 82 3.47 -11.82 -11.72
N LYS A 83 3.12 -10.56 -12.02
CA LYS A 83 4.07 -9.51 -12.44
C LYS A 83 4.14 -8.33 -11.48
N GLY A 84 3.21 -8.23 -10.53
CA GLY A 84 3.32 -7.29 -9.44
C GLY A 84 4.26 -7.81 -8.38
N SER A 85 4.64 -6.95 -7.45
CA SER A 85 5.44 -7.36 -6.29
C SER A 85 4.95 -6.61 -5.06
N PRO A 86 4.56 -7.33 -4.00
CA PRO A 86 4.22 -6.68 -2.76
C PRO A 86 5.46 -6.02 -2.18
N ARG A 87 5.30 -4.82 -1.62
CA ARG A 87 6.38 -4.09 -0.95
C ARG A 87 6.08 -3.93 0.53
N PRO A 88 6.99 -4.33 1.44
CA PRO A 88 6.83 -4.01 2.85
C PRO A 88 6.99 -2.49 3.03
N THR A 89 6.14 -1.89 3.85
CA THR A 89 6.21 -0.48 4.23
C THR A 89 5.95 -0.35 5.72
N LYS A 90 6.79 0.45 6.39
CA LYS A 90 6.67 0.71 7.82
C LYS A 90 5.64 1.82 8.05
N ILE A 91 4.86 1.67 9.11
CA ILE A 91 3.90 2.68 9.53
C ILE A 91 4.62 3.75 10.36
N GLU A 92 4.41 5.01 10.00
CA GLU A 92 4.86 6.18 10.77
C GLU A 92 3.74 6.68 11.72
N ALA A 93 4.14 7.27 12.85
CA ALA A 93 3.30 7.52 14.04
C ALA A 93 2.67 8.92 14.12
#